data_AF-A0A4Q6BLH9-F1
#
_entry.id   AF-A0A4Q6BLH9-F1
#
_cell.length_a   1.000
_cell.length_b   1.000
_cell.length_c   1.000
_cell.angle_alpha   90.00
_cell.angle_beta   90.00
_cell.angle_gamma   90.00
#
_symmetry.space_group_name_H-M   'P 1'
#
loop_
_entity.id
_entity.type
_entity.pdbx_description
1 polymer ?
#
loop_
_entity_poly.entity_id
_entity_poly.type
_entity_poly.pdbx_seq_one_letter_code
_entity_poly.pdbx_strand_id
1 'polypeptide(L)'
;MSTAATPEHGHGDAQGHDANGHGAHAHHDPYLAHHFDTPAQQFSTGKLGMWTFLATEVLMFGGLFCAYAVYRSNHPEVYLWAHRALDAKWGMINTIVLLASSFTMAWGVRAAQLNQKGLLQIMLALTFLGGVGFMCIKAVEYDAKWKHYLFPGEFNAFNSTFAPPGKNAVELKALNSPGNR
;
A
#
# COMPACT_ATOMS: atom_id res chain seq x y z
N MET A 1 -52.95 46.13 37.37
CA MET A 1 -54.15 46.97 37.27
C MET A 1 -53.96 47.87 36.04
N SER A 2 -54.92 47.81 35.12
CA SER A 2 -54.85 48.20 33.70
C SER A 2 -55.15 49.69 33.48
N THR A 3 -54.50 50.33 32.50
CA THR A 3 -54.98 51.50 31.73
C THR A 3 -54.14 51.55 30.44
N ALA A 4 -54.59 51.04 29.28
CA ALA A 4 -55.55 51.55 28.29
C ALA A 4 -54.98 52.65 27.34
N ALA A 5 -55.22 52.44 26.04
CA ALA A 5 -54.81 53.17 24.82
C ALA A 5 -55.36 54.62 24.72
N THR A 6 -55.08 55.51 23.74
CA THR A 6 -54.86 55.50 22.26
C THR A 6 -54.51 57.00 21.86
N PRO A 7 -54.45 57.54 20.60
CA PRO A 7 -54.70 57.04 19.22
C PRO A 7 -53.66 57.49 18.14
N GLU A 8 -54.05 57.28 16.88
CA GLU A 8 -53.35 57.18 15.59
C GLU A 8 -53.02 58.49 14.85
N HIS A 9 -52.11 58.41 13.85
CA HIS A 9 -52.31 58.70 12.40
C HIS A 9 -51.04 59.22 11.69
N GLY A 10 -50.78 58.74 10.47
CA GLY A 10 -49.81 59.35 9.55
C GLY A 10 -49.44 58.49 8.34
N HIS A 11 -50.07 58.78 7.21
CA HIS A 11 -49.88 58.20 5.87
C HIS A 11 -48.44 58.25 5.33
N GLY A 12 -48.10 57.31 4.44
CA GLY A 12 -46.94 57.42 3.56
C GLY A 12 -46.77 56.19 2.64
N ASP A 13 -47.40 56.24 1.48
CA ASP A 13 -47.12 55.35 0.35
C ASP A 13 -45.66 55.53 -0.11
N ALA A 14 -44.92 54.42 -0.27
CA ALA A 14 -43.77 54.36 -1.16
C ALA A 14 -43.46 52.91 -1.54
N GLN A 15 -43.92 52.54 -2.73
CA GLN A 15 -43.44 51.41 -3.50
C GLN A 15 -41.91 51.56 -3.69
N GLY A 16 -41.13 50.75 -2.96
CA GLY A 16 -39.69 50.60 -3.16
C GLY A 16 -39.40 49.30 -3.91
N HIS A 17 -39.37 49.37 -5.24
CA HIS A 17 -38.71 48.39 -6.09
C HIS A 17 -37.20 48.50 -5.87
N ASP A 18 -36.60 47.59 -5.09
CA ASP A 18 -35.16 47.35 -5.11
C ASP A 18 -34.88 45.88 -5.42
N ALA A 19 -35.12 45.53 -6.67
CA ALA A 19 -34.40 44.46 -7.33
C ALA A 19 -33.02 45.03 -7.72
N ASN A 20 -31.98 44.78 -6.92
CA ASN A 20 -30.61 44.63 -7.41
C ASN A 20 -29.60 44.31 -6.31
N GLY A 21 -28.75 43.32 -6.60
CA GLY A 21 -27.38 43.20 -6.10
C GLY A 21 -27.29 42.74 -4.65
N HIS A 22 -26.71 41.61 -4.30
CA HIS A 22 -25.59 40.95 -4.92
C HIS A 22 -25.66 39.48 -4.49
N GLY A 23 -25.65 38.57 -5.47
CA GLY A 23 -25.28 37.20 -5.20
C GLY A 23 -23.92 37.25 -4.51
N ALA A 24 -23.91 36.97 -3.21
CA ALA A 24 -22.70 36.76 -2.47
C ALA A 24 -21.98 35.64 -3.21
N HIS A 25 -20.95 36.00 -3.98
CA HIS A 25 -20.02 35.06 -4.55
C HIS A 25 -19.41 34.35 -3.35
N ALA A 26 -20.01 33.21 -2.98
CA ALA A 26 -19.46 32.30 -2.00
C ALA A 26 -18.05 32.04 -2.47
N HIS A 27 -17.08 32.50 -1.68
CA HIS A 27 -15.67 32.26 -1.92
C HIS A 27 -15.50 30.73 -1.87
N HIS A 28 -15.59 30.08 -3.03
CA HIS A 28 -15.29 28.66 -3.15
C HIS A 28 -13.81 28.52 -2.86
N ASP A 29 -13.46 27.91 -1.74
CA ASP A 29 -12.09 27.55 -1.42
C ASP A 29 -11.59 26.60 -2.55
N PRO A 30 -10.53 26.96 -3.30
CA PRO A 30 -10.01 26.15 -4.40
C PRO A 30 -9.65 24.71 -3.99
N TYR A 31 -9.43 24.47 -2.69
CA TYR A 31 -9.02 23.18 -2.15
C TYR A 31 -10.19 22.34 -1.59
N LEU A 32 -11.41 22.91 -1.53
CA LEU A 32 -12.61 22.20 -1.09
C LEU A 32 -13.31 21.57 -2.30
N ALA A 33 -13.42 20.24 -2.31
CA ALA A 33 -14.17 19.58 -3.36
C ALA A 33 -15.66 19.90 -3.23
N HIS A 34 -16.34 20.10 -4.36
CA HIS A 34 -17.74 20.52 -4.45
C HIS A 34 -18.76 19.57 -3.79
N HIS A 35 -18.37 18.34 -3.46
CA HIS A 35 -19.21 17.36 -2.75
C HIS A 35 -19.05 17.41 -1.22
N PHE A 36 -18.20 18.29 -0.69
CA PHE A 36 -18.02 18.47 0.75
C PHE A 36 -18.51 19.85 1.16
N ASP A 37 -19.26 19.88 2.25
CA ASP A 37 -19.78 21.13 2.82
C ASP A 37 -18.69 21.87 3.60
N THR A 38 -17.70 21.14 4.14
CA THR A 38 -16.59 21.72 4.94
C THR A 38 -15.24 21.03 4.69
N PRO A 39 -14.11 21.75 4.82
CA PRO A 39 -12.77 21.15 4.76
C PRO A 39 -12.53 20.07 5.84
N ALA A 40 -13.16 20.22 7.01
CA ALA A 40 -13.08 19.23 8.10
C ALA A 40 -13.75 17.90 7.72
N GLN A 41 -14.88 17.96 7.01
CA GLN A 41 -15.58 16.78 6.49
C GLN A 41 -14.77 16.09 5.38
N GLN A 42 -14.16 16.86 4.46
CA GLN A 42 -13.27 16.33 3.43
C GLN A 42 -12.09 15.55 4.04
N PHE A 43 -11.42 16.13 5.04
CA PHE A 43 -10.30 15.48 5.73
C PHE A 43 -10.73 14.20 6.49
N SER A 44 -11.87 14.25 7.18
CA SER A 44 -12.39 13.10 7.94
C SER A 44 -12.79 11.95 7.02
N THR A 45 -13.41 12.27 5.89
CA THR A 45 -13.78 11.29 4.85
C THR A 45 -12.53 10.66 4.22
N GLY A 46 -11.52 11.46 3.89
CA GLY A 46 -10.24 10.95 3.37
C GLY A 46 -9.53 10.02 4.36
N LYS A 47 -9.53 10.37 5.66
CA LYS A 47 -8.99 9.51 6.72
C LYS A 47 -9.74 8.17 6.80
N LEU A 48 -11.08 8.20 6.79
CA LEU A 48 -11.90 6.99 6.81
C LEU A 48 -11.63 6.12 5.58
N GLY A 49 -11.53 6.72 4.39
CA GLY A 49 -11.17 6.00 3.16
C GLY A 49 -9.82 5.29 3.27
N MET A 50 -8.81 5.95 3.83
CA MET A 50 -7.49 5.35 4.05
C MET A 50 -7.56 4.16 5.03
N TRP A 51 -8.31 4.26 6.13
CA TRP A 51 -8.50 3.16 7.07
C TRP A 51 -9.19 1.95 6.44
N THR A 52 -10.24 2.18 5.67
CA THR A 52 -10.95 1.10 4.95
C THR A 52 -10.03 0.41 3.94
N PHE A 53 -9.25 1.18 3.18
CA PHE A 53 -8.25 0.64 2.26
C PHE A 53 -7.21 -0.23 2.99
N LEU A 54 -6.65 0.25 4.11
CA LEU A 54 -5.72 -0.54 4.92
C LEU A 54 -6.36 -1.83 5.44
N ALA A 55 -7.64 -1.79 5.86
CA ALA A 55 -8.36 -2.98 6.29
C ALA A 55 -8.51 -4.01 5.16
N THR A 56 -8.77 -3.58 3.93
CA THR A 56 -8.86 -4.49 2.77
C THR A 56 -7.53 -5.16 2.44
N GLU A 57 -6.42 -4.44 2.55
CA GLU A 57 -5.07 -5.01 2.38
C GLU A 57 -4.77 -6.06 3.46
N VAL A 58 -5.13 -5.79 4.73
CA VAL A 58 -4.98 -6.77 5.82
C VAL A 58 -5.80 -8.03 5.55
N LEU A 59 -7.02 -7.91 5.03
CA LEU A 59 -7.85 -9.05 4.65
C LEU A 59 -7.26 -9.84 3.47
N MET A 60 -6.71 -9.15 2.46
CA MET A 60 -6.02 -9.79 1.34
C MET A 60 -4.83 -10.64 1.82
N PHE A 61 -3.94 -10.07 2.65
CA PHE A 61 -2.83 -10.82 3.22
C PHE A 61 -3.27 -11.91 4.19
N GLY A 62 -4.35 -11.69 4.95
CA GLY A 62 -4.97 -12.70 5.80
C GLY A 62 -5.44 -13.93 5.00
N GLY A 63 -6.08 -13.71 3.85
CA GLY A 63 -6.43 -14.77 2.91
C GLY A 63 -5.21 -15.53 2.38
N LEU A 64 -4.14 -14.81 2.02
CA LEU A 64 -2.87 -15.40 1.58
C LEU A 64 -2.22 -16.27 2.68
N PHE A 65 -2.23 -15.82 3.94
CA PHE A 65 -1.72 -16.59 5.07
C PHE A 65 -2.55 -17.83 5.37
N CYS A 66 -3.88 -17.75 5.27
CA CYS A 66 -4.75 -18.91 5.37
C CYS A 66 -4.44 -19.94 4.26
N ALA A 67 -4.33 -19.49 3.01
CA ALA A 67 -3.95 -20.37 1.89
C ALA A 67 -2.58 -21.03 2.12
N TYR A 68 -1.60 -20.25 2.59
CA TYR A 68 -0.28 -20.76 2.98
C TYR A 68 -0.37 -21.81 4.09
N ALA A 69 -1.16 -21.58 5.15
CA ALA A 69 -1.29 -22.50 6.27
C ALA A 69 -1.94 -23.83 5.85
N VAL A 70 -2.98 -23.77 5.02
CA VAL A 70 -3.62 -24.97 4.45
C VAL A 70 -2.64 -25.73 3.56
N TYR A 71 -1.93 -25.04 2.68
CA TYR A 71 -0.92 -25.66 1.81
C TYR A 71 0.23 -26.31 2.60
N ARG A 72 0.71 -25.62 3.65
CA ARG A 72 1.73 -26.14 4.58
C ARG A 72 1.29 -27.44 5.26
N SER A 73 0.02 -27.51 5.67
CA SER A 73 -0.55 -28.67 6.35
C SER A 73 -0.68 -29.87 5.41
N ASN A 74 -1.03 -29.63 4.14
CA ASN A 74 -1.24 -30.71 3.17
C ASN A 74 0.07 -31.25 2.56
N HIS A 75 1.15 -30.45 2.52
CA HIS A 75 2.43 -30.85 1.92
C HIS A 75 3.61 -30.65 2.89
N PRO A 76 3.71 -31.43 3.97
CA PRO A 76 4.73 -31.23 5.00
C PRO A 76 6.16 -31.47 4.51
N GLU A 77 6.34 -32.38 3.55
CA GLU A 77 7.62 -32.82 2.98
C GLU A 77 8.34 -31.77 2.12
N VAL A 78 7.60 -30.94 1.37
CA VAL A 78 8.17 -29.86 0.52
C VAL A 78 8.89 -28.79 1.36
N TYR A 79 8.44 -28.57 2.60
CA TYR A 79 9.01 -27.57 3.51
C TYR A 79 10.32 -27.96 4.17
N LEU A 80 10.53 -29.26 4.40
CA LEU A 80 11.75 -29.74 5.02
C LEU A 80 12.96 -29.46 4.11
N TRP A 81 12.72 -29.44 2.79
CA TRP A 81 13.70 -29.09 1.76
C TRP A 81 13.80 -27.58 1.53
N ALA A 82 12.68 -26.84 1.59
CA ALA A 82 12.67 -25.38 1.41
C ALA A 82 13.51 -24.60 2.44
N HIS A 83 13.64 -25.10 3.68
CA HIS A 83 14.48 -24.49 4.71
C HIS A 83 15.98 -24.46 4.34
N ARG A 84 16.46 -25.40 3.53
CA ARG A 84 17.88 -25.45 3.12
C ARG A 84 18.20 -24.51 1.96
N ALA A 85 17.20 -24.06 1.21
CA ALA A 85 17.37 -23.17 0.06
C ALA A 85 17.16 -21.68 0.41
N LEU A 86 16.89 -21.36 1.68
CA LEU A 86 16.59 -20.00 2.11
C LEU A 86 17.82 -19.33 2.72
N ASP A 87 18.46 -18.45 1.96
CA ASP A 87 19.51 -17.57 2.48
C ASP A 87 18.90 -16.48 3.40
N ALA A 88 18.77 -16.80 4.69
CA ALA A 88 18.21 -15.91 5.70
C ALA A 88 18.92 -14.55 5.80
N LYS A 89 20.22 -14.50 5.44
CA LYS A 89 21.03 -13.28 5.47
C LYS A 89 20.54 -12.22 4.47
N TRP A 90 20.17 -12.63 3.25
CA TRP A 90 19.62 -11.72 2.23
C TRP A 90 18.19 -11.28 2.57
N GLY A 91 17.41 -12.15 3.23
CA GLY A 91 16.11 -11.78 3.79
C GLY A 91 16.23 -10.69 4.84
N MET A 92 17.13 -10.87 5.81
CA MET A 92 17.34 -9.94 6.93
C MET A 92 17.79 -8.55 6.47
N ILE A 93 18.74 -8.47 5.52
CA ILE A 93 19.21 -7.18 4.99
C ILE A 93 18.05 -6.40 4.36
N ASN A 94 17.22 -7.07 3.58
CA ASN A 94 16.05 -6.43 2.96
C ASN A 94 15.04 -5.95 4.01
N THR A 95 14.80 -6.71 5.07
CA THR A 95 13.94 -6.26 6.17
C THR A 95 14.49 -5.00 6.84
N ILE A 96 15.81 -4.92 7.10
CA ILE A 96 16.42 -3.72 7.67
C ILE A 96 16.25 -2.51 6.74
N VAL A 97 16.44 -2.69 5.42
CA VAL A 97 16.23 -1.62 4.42
C VAL A 97 14.78 -1.13 4.42
N LEU A 98 13.81 -2.06 4.48
CA LEU A 98 12.38 -1.70 4.52
C LEU A 98 11.99 -1.00 5.83
N LEU A 99 12.52 -1.45 6.97
CA LEU A 99 12.31 -0.79 8.26
C LEU A 99 12.90 0.63 8.27
N ALA A 100 14.11 0.79 7.74
CA ALA A 100 14.74 2.11 7.59
C ALA A 100 13.92 3.03 6.66
N SER A 101 13.38 2.50 5.56
CA SER A 101 12.50 3.24 4.64
C SER A 101 11.17 3.67 5.30
N SER A 102 10.58 2.79 6.13
CA SER A 102 9.39 3.15 6.92
C SER A 102 9.70 4.27 7.93
N PHE A 103 10.88 4.22 8.56
CA PHE A 103 11.34 5.27 9.46
C PHE A 103 11.54 6.62 8.75
N THR A 104 12.12 6.63 7.54
CA THR A 104 12.26 7.88 6.76
C THR A 104 10.90 8.48 6.40
N MET A 105 9.91 7.65 6.07
CA MET A 105 8.55 8.13 5.81
C MET A 105 7.90 8.74 7.06
N ALA A 106 7.99 8.06 8.21
CA ALA A 106 7.46 8.57 9.47
C ALA A 106 8.12 9.90 9.88
N TRP A 107 9.43 10.03 9.67
CA TRP A 107 10.15 11.29 9.87
C TRP A 107 9.73 12.37 8.88
N GLY A 108 9.45 12.00 7.63
CA GLY A 108 8.87 12.89 6.61
C GLY A 108 7.54 13.49 7.06
N VAL A 109 6.64 12.69 7.65
CA VAL A 109 5.37 13.19 8.20
C VAL A 109 5.60 14.22 9.31
N ARG A 110 6.58 14.00 10.19
CA ARG A 110 6.96 14.99 11.21
C ARG A 110 7.52 16.27 10.58
N ALA A 111 8.35 16.15 9.54
CA ALA A 111 8.86 17.30 8.81
C ALA A 111 7.73 18.10 8.14
N ALA A 112 6.69 17.42 7.61
CA ALA A 112 5.49 18.08 7.08
C ALA A 112 4.72 18.84 8.17
N GLN A 113 4.55 18.25 9.36
CA GLN A 113 3.90 18.91 10.50
C GLN A 113 4.66 20.16 10.97
N LEU A 114 6.00 20.15 10.87
CA LEU A 114 6.87 21.29 11.20
C LEU A 114 7.08 22.25 10.02
N ASN A 115 6.36 22.06 8.90
CA ASN A 115 6.47 22.85 7.67
C ASN A 115 7.89 22.91 7.06
N GLN A 116 8.71 21.88 7.31
CA GLN A 116 10.08 21.78 6.80
C GLN A 116 10.10 21.12 5.41
N LYS A 117 9.72 21.89 4.39
CA LYS A 117 9.52 21.40 3.01
C LYS A 117 10.74 20.70 2.40
N GLY A 118 11.95 21.23 2.63
CA GLY A 118 13.18 20.62 2.10
C GLY A 118 13.46 19.26 2.72
N LEU A 119 13.32 19.13 4.04
CA LEU A 119 13.50 17.85 4.73
C LEU A 119 12.43 16.83 4.31
N LEU A 120 11.17 17.26 4.16
CA LEU A 120 10.08 16.43 3.65
C LEU A 120 10.42 15.81 2.28
N GLN A 121 10.86 16.64 1.32
CA GLN A 121 11.20 16.18 -0.02
C GLN A 121 12.33 15.16 -0.02
N ILE A 122 13.39 15.41 0.76
CA ILE A 122 14.52 14.48 0.90
C ILE A 122 14.05 13.15 1.51
N MET A 123 13.25 13.19 2.59
CA MET A 123 12.74 11.99 3.24
C MET A 123 11.82 11.15 2.32
N LEU A 124 10.99 11.80 1.50
CA LEU A 124 10.17 11.10 0.50
C LEU A 124 11.03 10.47 -0.59
N ALA A 125 12.04 11.20 -1.09
CA ALA A 125 12.97 10.68 -2.10
C ALA A 125 13.74 9.45 -1.59
N LEU A 126 14.23 9.50 -0.35
CA LEU A 126 14.91 8.37 0.30
C LEU A 126 13.98 7.15 0.46
N THR A 127 12.74 7.37 0.87
CA THR A 127 11.72 6.31 1.01
C THR A 127 11.47 5.63 -0.35
N PHE A 128 11.30 6.43 -1.41
CA PHE A 128 11.09 5.94 -2.77
C PHE A 128 12.30 5.15 -3.29
N LEU A 129 13.51 5.67 -3.11
CA LEU A 129 14.75 4.99 -3.51
C LEU A 129 14.94 3.68 -2.75
N GLY A 130 14.60 3.62 -1.46
CA GLY A 130 14.63 2.39 -0.68
C GLY A 130 13.68 1.32 -1.24
N GLY A 131 12.47 1.72 -1.65
CA GLY A 131 11.50 0.83 -2.31
C GLY A 131 11.98 0.33 -3.67
N VAL A 132 12.52 1.21 -4.51
CA VAL A 132 13.08 0.85 -5.82
C VAL A 132 14.30 -0.06 -5.67
N GLY A 133 15.21 0.26 -4.75
CA GLY A 133 16.39 -0.57 -4.48
C GLY A 133 16.01 -1.99 -4.04
N PHE A 134 15.00 -2.12 -3.18
CA PHE A 134 14.43 -3.42 -2.81
C PHE A 134 13.87 -4.19 -4.02
N MET A 135 13.09 -3.53 -4.88
CA MET A 135 12.57 -4.15 -6.11
C MET A 135 13.70 -4.62 -7.05
N CYS A 136 14.75 -3.82 -7.23
CA CYS A 136 15.90 -4.18 -8.06
C CYS A 136 16.64 -5.41 -7.52
N ILE A 137 16.90 -5.45 -6.21
CA ILE A 137 17.55 -6.61 -5.56
C ILE A 137 16.71 -7.86 -5.76
N LYS A 138 15.39 -7.77 -5.56
CA LYS A 138 14.49 -8.90 -5.77
C LYS A 138 14.39 -9.34 -7.22
N ALA A 139 14.40 -8.41 -8.17
CA ALA A 139 14.37 -8.72 -9.59
C ALA A 139 15.63 -9.49 -10.04
N VAL A 140 16.82 -9.06 -9.60
CA VAL A 140 18.08 -9.76 -9.90
C VAL A 140 18.15 -11.13 -9.23
N GLU A 141 17.72 -11.24 -7.97
CA GLU A 141 17.67 -12.52 -7.25
C GLU A 141 16.69 -13.50 -7.90
N TYR A 142 15.56 -13.00 -8.39
CA TYR A 142 14.62 -13.82 -9.16
C TYR A 142 15.21 -14.22 -10.50
N ASP A 143 15.79 -13.32 -11.31
CA ASP A 143 16.37 -13.66 -12.61
C ASP A 143 17.49 -14.71 -12.50
N ALA A 144 18.29 -14.67 -11.43
CA ALA A 144 19.26 -15.70 -11.12
C ALA A 144 18.60 -17.07 -10.81
N LYS A 145 17.46 -17.07 -10.09
CA LYS A 145 16.67 -18.27 -9.80
C LYS A 145 15.92 -18.81 -11.03
N TRP A 146 15.50 -17.94 -11.95
CA TRP A 146 14.93 -18.30 -13.26
C TRP A 146 15.92 -19.13 -14.08
N LYS A 147 17.21 -18.80 -14.02
CA LYS A 147 18.28 -19.54 -14.70
C LYS A 147 18.64 -20.87 -14.03
N HIS A 148 18.18 -21.13 -12.80
CA HIS A 148 18.48 -22.32 -12.00
C HIS A 148 17.28 -23.27 -11.80
N TYR A 149 16.18 -23.10 -12.55
CA TYR A 149 15.02 -24.02 -12.59
C TYR A 149 14.36 -24.34 -11.23
N LEU A 150 14.24 -23.34 -10.36
CA LEU A 150 13.58 -23.45 -9.05
C LEU A 150 12.14 -22.90 -9.13
N PHE A 151 11.25 -23.61 -9.84
CA PHE A 151 9.84 -23.22 -9.94
C PHE A 151 8.96 -23.93 -8.91
N PRO A 152 7.92 -23.29 -8.35
CA PRO A 152 6.86 -24.00 -7.65
C PRO A 152 6.03 -24.81 -8.65
N GLY A 153 6.04 -26.14 -8.52
CA GLY A 153 5.35 -27.07 -9.43
C GLY A 153 6.26 -28.19 -9.92
N GLU A 154 5.80 -28.95 -10.92
CA GLU A 154 6.51 -30.14 -11.43
C GLU A 154 7.89 -29.84 -12.05
N PHE A 155 8.18 -28.58 -12.36
CA PHE A 155 9.42 -28.11 -13.00
C PHE A 155 10.52 -27.66 -12.01
N ASN A 156 10.41 -28.03 -10.74
CA ASN A 156 11.42 -27.74 -9.74
C ASN A 156 12.58 -28.74 -9.85
N ALA A 157 13.83 -28.27 -9.91
CA ALA A 157 15.03 -29.13 -9.99
C ALA A 157 15.18 -30.14 -8.83
N PHE A 158 14.40 -29.98 -7.75
CA PHE A 158 14.35 -30.87 -6.59
C PHE A 158 13.14 -31.82 -6.57
N ASN A 159 12.27 -31.79 -7.59
CA ASN A 159 11.25 -32.81 -7.80
C ASN A 159 11.91 -34.05 -8.42
N SER A 160 11.68 -35.24 -7.86
CA SER A 160 12.24 -36.49 -8.40
C SER A 160 11.76 -36.82 -9.82
N THR A 161 10.73 -36.13 -10.31
CA THR A 161 10.16 -36.27 -11.66
C THR A 161 10.69 -35.20 -12.62
N PHE A 162 11.49 -34.23 -12.16
CA PHE A 162 12.04 -33.18 -13.03
C PHE A 162 13.07 -33.73 -14.02
N ALA A 163 12.74 -33.66 -15.30
CA ALA A 163 13.68 -33.87 -16.40
C ALA A 163 14.03 -32.50 -17.01
N PRO A 164 15.29 -32.04 -16.94
CA PRO A 164 15.69 -30.78 -17.56
C PRO A 164 15.52 -30.86 -19.09
N PRO A 165 15.17 -29.76 -19.77
CA PRO A 165 15.02 -29.74 -21.23
C PRO A 165 16.33 -30.18 -21.90
N GLY A 166 16.27 -31.24 -22.70
CA GLY A 166 17.43 -31.77 -23.44
C GLY A 166 18.13 -32.97 -22.82
N LYS A 167 17.71 -33.46 -21.63
CA LYS A 167 18.22 -34.74 -21.08
C LYS A 167 17.12 -35.78 -21.04
N ASN A 168 17.32 -36.88 -21.76
CA ASN A 168 16.45 -38.04 -21.78
C ASN A 168 16.69 -38.93 -20.54
N ALA A 169 15.69 -39.74 -20.17
CA ALA A 169 15.66 -40.55 -18.93
C ALA A 169 16.90 -41.46 -18.71
N VAL A 170 17.68 -41.70 -19.76
CA VAL A 170 18.93 -42.46 -19.74
C VAL A 170 20.06 -41.69 -19.05
N GLU A 171 20.21 -40.39 -19.31
CA GLU A 171 21.26 -39.56 -18.68
C GLU A 171 20.98 -39.30 -17.19
N LEU A 172 19.70 -39.21 -16.82
CA LEU A 172 19.29 -39.04 -15.42
C LEU A 172 19.59 -40.28 -14.58
N LYS A 173 19.50 -41.49 -15.16
CA LYS A 173 19.94 -42.75 -14.52
C LYS A 173 21.46 -42.84 -14.39
N ALA A 174 22.22 -42.32 -15.35
CA ALA A 174 23.68 -42.34 -15.31
C ALA A 174 24.25 -41.41 -14.21
N LEU A 175 23.63 -40.24 -13.99
CA LEU A 175 24.03 -39.28 -12.96
C LEU A 175 23.67 -39.70 -11.53
N ASN A 176 22.62 -40.50 -11.35
CA ASN A 176 22.19 -41.01 -10.04
C ASN A 176 22.72 -42.44 -9.75
N SER A 177 23.65 -42.94 -10.57
CA SER A 177 24.28 -44.24 -10.36
C SER A 177 25.31 -44.13 -9.21
N PRO A 178 25.28 -45.03 -8.21
CA PRO A 178 26.09 -44.92 -6.98
C PRO A 178 27.61 -45.04 -7.17
N GLY A 179 28.10 -45.14 -8.42
CA GLY A 179 29.52 -45.26 -8.75
C GLY A 179 30.23 -43.99 -9.22
N ASN A 180 29.58 -42.81 -9.17
CA ASN A 180 30.19 -41.52 -9.57
C ASN A 180 30.12 -40.44 -8.47
N ARG A 181 30.28 -40.87 -7.21
CA ARG A 181 30.69 -39.99 -6.09
C ARG A 181 32.07 -40.40 -5.62
#